data_AF-A0A9R0WFX1-F1
#
_entry.id   AF-A0A9R0WFX1-F1
#
_cell.length_a   1.000
_cell.length_b   1.000
_cell.length_c   1.000
_cell.angle_alpha   90.00
_cell.angle_beta   90.00
_cell.angle_gamma   90.00
#
_symmetry.space_group_name_H-M   'P 1'
#
loop_
_entity.id
_entity.type
_entity.pdbx_description
1 polymer ?
#
loop_
_entity_poly.entity_id
_entity_poly.type
_entity_poly.pdbx_seq_one_letter_code
_entity_poly.pdbx_strand_id
1 'polypeptide(L)' 'MDARHATLCFLLVLVLHGNPTAEAEDCRYRNDKLPLCQDVLCKTRCWLEGAVVNAEVKESRCVGSGPGSTCYCLFCKKD' A
#
# COMPACT_ATOMS: atom_id res chain seq x y z
N MET A 1 2.25 4.85 -43.32
CA MET A 1 2.11 4.92 -41.84
C MET A 1 3.00 6.05 -41.37
N ASP A 2 2.39 7.10 -40.82
CA ASP A 2 2.99 8.40 -40.58
C ASP A 2 4.03 8.34 -39.45
N ALA A 3 5.24 8.88 -39.65
CA ALA A 3 6.32 8.87 -38.66
C ALA A 3 5.90 9.48 -37.31
N ARG A 4 4.89 10.36 -37.32
CA ARG A 4 4.29 10.96 -36.11
C ARG A 4 3.55 9.93 -35.25
N HIS A 5 2.98 8.89 -35.85
CA HIS A 5 2.32 7.82 -35.09
C HIS A 5 3.35 6.95 -34.35
N ALA A 6 4.50 6.68 -34.99
CA ALA A 6 5.55 5.88 -34.37
C ALA A 6 6.17 6.56 -33.15
N THR A 7 6.39 7.88 -33.21
CA THR A 7 6.91 8.66 -32.08
C THR A 7 5.94 8.77 -30.91
N LEU A 8 4.63 8.94 -31.18
CA LEU A 8 3.59 8.93 -30.14
C LEU A 8 3.50 7.58 -29.42
N CYS A 9 3.57 6.47 -30.17
CA CYS A 9 3.62 5.13 -29.58
C CYS A 9 4.86 4.94 -28.69
N PHE A 10 6.02 5.44 -29.12
CA PHE A 10 7.25 5.32 -28.35
C PHE A 10 7.21 6.10 -27.04
N LEU A 11 6.65 7.31 -27.06
CA LEU A 11 6.43 8.12 -25.85
C LEU A 11 5.42 7.46 -24.91
N LEU A 12 4.34 6.86 -25.45
CA LEU A 12 3.38 6.08 -24.66
C LEU A 12 4.07 4.89 -23.97
N VAL A 13 4.95 4.16 -24.66
CA VAL A 13 5.70 3.03 -24.06
C VAL A 13 6.69 3.52 -22.99
N LEU A 14 7.32 4.68 -23.16
CA LEU A 14 8.21 5.27 -22.16
C LEU A 14 7.47 5.77 -20.90
N VAL A 15 6.27 6.33 -21.06
CA VAL A 15 5.40 6.71 -19.92
C VAL A 15 4.84 5.45 -19.23
N LEU A 16 4.52 4.40 -19.99
CA LEU A 16 4.05 3.13 -19.44
C LEU A 16 5.18 2.33 -18.75
N HIS A 17 6.42 2.47 -19.22
CA HIS A 17 7.65 2.02 -18.55
C HIS A 17 8.24 3.10 -17.63
N GLY A 18 7.39 3.95 -17.04
CA GLY A 18 7.80 4.85 -15.98
C GLY A 18 8.68 4.11 -14.97
N ASN A 19 9.93 4.56 -14.88
CA ASN A 19 11.03 4.03 -14.08
C ASN A 19 10.62 3.16 -12.87
N PRO A 20 11.04 1.88 -12.79
CA PRO A 20 11.03 1.15 -11.54
C PRO A 20 12.26 1.50 -10.69
N THR A 21 12.62 2.78 -10.61
CA THR A 21 13.49 3.32 -9.55
C THR A 21 12.63 3.96 -8.47
N ALA A 22 11.49 3.35 -8.17
CA ALA A 22 11.06 3.29 -6.79
C ALA A 22 11.84 2.09 -6.24
N GLU A 23 12.85 2.35 -5.41
CA GLU A 23 13.31 1.38 -4.43
C GLU A 23 12.03 0.72 -3.89
N ALA A 24 11.80 -0.55 -4.20
CA ALA A 24 10.59 -1.21 -3.73
C ALA A 24 10.74 -1.26 -2.20
N GLU A 25 10.20 -0.26 -1.51
CA GLU A 25 10.11 -0.27 -0.05
C GLU A 25 9.55 -1.65 0.31
N ASP A 26 10.29 -2.43 1.10
CA ASP A 26 9.89 -3.78 1.50
C ASP A 26 8.68 -3.64 2.42
N CYS A 27 7.53 -3.51 1.79
CA CYS A 27 6.25 -3.22 2.39
C CYS A 27 5.34 -4.42 2.24
N ARG A 28 4.67 -4.80 3.33
CA ARG A 28 3.74 -5.92 3.35
C ARG A 28 2.44 -5.52 4.04
N TYR A 29 1.33 -5.86 3.39
CA TYR A 29 0.02 -5.77 4.00
C TYR A 29 -0.19 -6.89 5.02
N ARG A 30 -0.74 -6.53 6.17
CA ARG A 30 -1.34 -7.42 7.17
C ARG A 30 -2.80 -7.04 7.35
N ASN A 31 -3.64 -8.04 7.50
CA ASN A 31 -5.07 -7.84 7.64
C ASN A 31 -5.63 -8.74 8.74
N ASP A 32 -6.39 -8.14 9.64
CA ASP A 32 -6.99 -8.81 10.78
C ASP A 32 -8.48 -8.52 10.88
N LYS A 33 -9.27 -9.57 11.09
CA LYS A 33 -10.71 -9.43 11.31
C LYS A 33 -10.94 -8.81 12.68
N LEU A 34 -11.56 -7.63 12.70
CA LEU A 34 -11.98 -6.95 13.91
C LEU A 34 -13.51 -6.88 13.89
N PRO A 35 -14.21 -7.44 14.89
CA PRO A 35 -15.68 -7.40 14.90
C PRO A 35 -16.23 -5.97 15.06
N LEU A 36 -15.42 -5.05 15.57
CA LEU A 36 -15.67 -3.61 15.64
C LEU A 36 -14.45 -2.88 15.09
N CYS A 37 -14.23 -2.93 13.77
CA CYS A 37 -13.15 -2.17 13.15
C CYS A 37 -13.53 -0.68 13.15
N GLN A 38 -12.88 0.08 14.03
CA GLN A 38 -12.86 1.54 13.98
C GLN A 38 -11.48 1.98 13.53
N ASP A 39 -11.38 3.00 12.67
CA ASP A 39 -10.10 3.43 12.10
C ASP A 39 -9.08 3.80 13.19
N VAL A 40 -9.53 4.41 14.28
CA VAL A 40 -8.66 4.74 15.43
C VAL A 40 -8.09 3.48 16.08
N LEU A 41 -8.94 2.49 16.36
CA LEU A 41 -8.51 1.22 16.96
C LEU A 41 -7.58 0.44 16.01
N CYS A 42 -7.93 0.39 14.72
CA CYS A 42 -7.12 -0.23 13.69
C CYS A 42 -5.75 0.43 13.60
N LYS A 43 -5.70 1.76 13.54
CA LYS A 43 -4.45 2.53 13.51
C LYS A 43 -3.60 2.25 14.74
N THR A 44 -4.15 2.36 15.94
CA THR A 44 -3.39 2.10 17.19
C THR A 44 -2.83 0.68 17.20
N ARG A 45 -3.62 -0.31 16.78
CA ARG A 45 -3.16 -1.70 16.69
C ARG A 45 -2.04 -1.86 15.66
N CYS A 46 -2.18 -1.31 14.45
CA CYS A 46 -1.12 -1.32 13.45
C CYS A 46 0.16 -0.70 14.03
N TRP A 47 0.07 0.45 14.70
CA TRP A 47 1.23 1.11 15.30
C TRP A 47 1.93 0.26 16.37
N LEU A 48 1.17 -0.40 17.24
CA LEU A 48 1.72 -1.31 18.25
C LEU A 48 2.42 -2.51 17.60
N GLU A 49 1.80 -3.13 16.61
CA GLU A 49 2.40 -4.24 15.87
C GLU A 49 3.67 -3.82 15.13
N GLY A 50 3.63 -2.66 14.45
CA GLY A 50 4.79 -2.10 13.76
C GLY A 50 5.95 -1.83 14.72
N ALA A 51 5.66 -1.36 15.93
CA ALA A 51 6.67 -1.21 16.98
C ALA A 51 7.28 -2.57 17.40
N VAL A 52 6.45 -3.60 17.58
CA VAL A 52 6.92 -4.95 17.95
C VAL A 52 7.82 -5.57 16.89
N VAL A 53 7.49 -5.39 15.60
CA VAL A 53 8.27 -5.98 14.50
C VAL A 53 9.33 -5.03 13.90
N ASN A 54 9.57 -3.88 14.53
CA ASN A 54 10.47 -2.83 14.03
C ASN A 54 10.16 -2.37 12.58
N ALA A 55 8.89 -2.32 12.22
CA ALA A 55 8.41 -1.76 10.96
C ALA A 55 7.83 -0.36 11.12
N GLU A 56 7.80 0.42 10.04
CA GLU A 56 7.03 1.65 9.90
C GLU A 56 5.61 1.32 9.41
N VAL A 57 4.61 2.02 9.93
CA VAL A 57 3.22 1.90 9.45
C VAL A 57 2.94 3.02 8.45
N LYS A 58 2.87 2.70 7.16
CA LYS A 58 2.54 3.68 6.11
C LYS A 58 1.03 3.90 5.96
N GLU A 59 0.25 2.85 6.15
CA GLU A 59 -1.21 2.89 5.98
C GLU A 59 -1.91 2.08 7.08
N SER A 60 -3.06 2.57 7.54
CA SER A 60 -4.00 1.83 8.38
C SER A 60 -5.42 2.17 7.99
N ARG A 61 -6.27 1.17 7.70
CA ARG A 61 -7.68 1.41 7.35
C ARG A 61 -8.61 0.27 7.75
N CYS A 62 -9.83 0.61 8.10
CA CYS A 62 -10.92 -0.37 8.21
C CYS A 62 -11.66 -0.53 6.88
N VAL A 63 -11.94 -1.78 6.51
CA VAL A 63 -12.76 -2.11 5.34
C VAL A 63 -13.90 -3.03 5.76
N GLY A 64 -15.10 -2.74 5.29
CA GLY A 64 -16.33 -3.47 5.62
C GLY A 64 -17.06 -2.90 6.84
N SER A 65 -18.13 -3.58 7.25
CA SER A 65 -18.99 -3.16 8.36
C SER A 65 -19.36 -4.33 9.27
N GLY A 66 -19.61 -4.01 10.55
CA GLY A 66 -20.00 -4.99 11.56
C GLY A 66 -18.96 -6.10 11.79
N PRO A 67 -19.39 -7.31 12.16
CA PRO A 67 -18.49 -8.41 12.53
C PRO A 67 -17.53 -8.87 11.42
N GLY A 68 -17.82 -8.52 10.16
CA GLY A 68 -17.01 -8.84 8.99
C GLY A 68 -15.94 -7.80 8.67
N SER A 69 -15.86 -6.70 9.43
CA SER A 69 -14.89 -5.65 9.15
C SER A 69 -13.45 -6.14 9.37
N THR A 70 -12.55 -5.65 8.51
CA THR A 70 -11.14 -6.05 8.51
C THR A 70 -10.28 -4.81 8.62
N CYS A 71 -9.34 -4.83 9.56
CA CYS A 71 -8.30 -3.82 9.70
C CYS A 71 -7.14 -4.19 8.77
N TYR A 72 -6.71 -3.26 7.93
CA TYR A 72 -5.54 -3.41 7.06
C TYR A 72 -4.42 -2.50 7.57
N CYS A 73 -3.22 -3.04 7.66
CA CYS A 73 -1.99 -2.32 8.01
C CYS A 73 -0.97 -2.52 6.89
N LEU A 74 -0.37 -1.45 6.39
CA LEU A 74 0.81 -1.52 5.53
C LEU A 74 2.06 -1.29 6.36
N PHE A 75 2.86 -2.34 6.53
CA PHE A 75 4.12 -2.29 7.25
C PHE A 75 5.29 -2.25 6.28
N CYS A 76 6.21 -1.32 6.46
CA CYS A 76 7.44 -1.23 5.67
C CYS A 76 8.66 -1.34 6.58
N LYS A 77 9.77 -1.84 6.05
CA LYS A 77 11.05 -1.84 6.77
C LYS A 77 11.42 -0.40 7.17
N LYS A 78 11.88 -0.21 8.41
CA LYS A 78 12.49 1.06 8.83
C LYS A 78 13.89 1.15 8.21
N ASP A 79 14.16 2.22 7.48
CA ASP A 79 15.50 2.58 6.99
C ASP A 79 16.43 3.03 8.12
#